data_AF-A0A839D0N3-F1
#
_entry.id   AF-A0A839D0N3-F1
#
_cell.length_a   1.000
_cell.length_b   1.000
_cell.length_c   1.000
_cell.angle_alpha   90.00
_cell.angle_beta   90.00
_cell.angle_gamma   90.00
#
_symmetry.space_group_name_H-M   'P 1'
#
loop_
_entity.id
_entity.type
_entity.pdbx_description
1 polymer ?
#
loop_
_entity_poly.entity_id
_entity_poly.type
_entity_poly.pdbx_seq_one_letter_code
_entity_poly.pdbx_strand_id
1 'polypeptide(L)'
;MCLFLYQCWKIPNNWDNLSAYFKYSAEIRKLIYTTNPIEGFHRGVRKYTKIKGAFTSENALFKLASRAIKNITAKWNQPIQNWALITSQLDIYFPDRINFGR
;
A
#
# COMPACT_ATOMS: atom_id res chain seq x y z
N MET A 1 -15.92 -5.26 15.31
CA MET A 1 -14.80 -5.36 14.34
C MET A 1 -14.21 -6.77 14.23
N CYS A 2 -14.04 -7.53 15.34
CA CYS A 2 -13.50 -8.90 15.28
C CYS A 2 -14.39 -9.94 14.53
N LEU A 3 -15.71 -9.80 14.54
CA LEU A 3 -16.61 -10.74 13.83
C LEU A 3 -16.52 -10.62 12.30
N PHE A 4 -16.19 -9.43 11.77
CA PHE A 4 -16.02 -9.23 10.32
C PHE A 4 -14.69 -9.81 9.79
N LEU A 5 -13.64 -9.79 10.60
CA LEU A 5 -12.34 -10.37 10.22
C LEU A 5 -12.40 -11.91 10.15
N TYR A 6 -13.13 -12.54 11.07
CA TYR A 6 -13.32 -13.99 11.08
C TYR A 6 -14.13 -14.49 9.88
N GLN A 7 -15.16 -13.73 9.48
CA GLN A 7 -15.99 -14.05 8.32
C GLN A 7 -15.21 -13.96 7.01
N CYS A 8 -14.39 -12.91 6.80
CA CYS A 8 -13.57 -12.75 5.59
C CYS A 8 -12.49 -13.83 5.42
N TRP A 9 -12.00 -14.39 6.52
CA TRP A 9 -10.98 -15.45 6.52
C TRP A 9 -11.56 -16.84 6.21
N LYS A 10 -12.84 -17.07 6.57
CA LYS A 10 -13.55 -18.33 6.31
C LYS A 10 -14.11 -18.48 4.90
N ILE A 11 -14.08 -17.44 4.06
CA ILE A 11 -14.57 -17.52 2.68
C ILE A 11 -13.58 -18.37 1.87
N PRO A 12 -13.97 -19.54 1.36
CA PRO A 12 -13.07 -20.48 0.68
C PRO A 12 -12.31 -19.84 -0.48
N ASN A 13 -12.97 -18.92 -1.20
CA ASN A 13 -12.45 -18.29 -2.41
C ASN A 13 -11.27 -17.33 -2.18
N ASN A 14 -11.04 -16.85 -0.95
CA ASN A 14 -9.90 -15.98 -0.67
C ASN A 14 -8.64 -16.77 -0.30
N TRP A 15 -8.77 -18.05 0.07
CA TRP A 15 -7.64 -18.86 0.49
C TRP A 15 -6.64 -19.10 -0.64
N ASP A 16 -7.12 -19.30 -1.87
CA ASP A 16 -6.26 -19.47 -3.06
C ASP A 16 -5.34 -18.25 -3.25
N ASN A 17 -5.88 -17.04 -3.08
CA ASN A 17 -5.11 -15.80 -3.18
C ASN A 17 -4.15 -15.60 -2.00
N LEU A 18 -4.56 -15.99 -0.79
CA LEU A 18 -3.73 -15.89 0.42
C LEU A 18 -2.61 -16.94 0.45
N SER A 19 -2.79 -18.09 -0.18
CA SER A 19 -1.77 -19.14 -0.25
C SER A 19 -0.50 -18.67 -0.96
N ALA A 20 -0.64 -17.80 -1.96
CA ALA A 20 0.49 -17.23 -2.71
C ALA A 20 1.40 -16.37 -1.83
N TYR A 21 0.88 -15.75 -0.77
CA TYR A 21 1.66 -14.93 0.16
C TYR A 21 2.74 -15.74 0.89
N PHE A 22 2.47 -17.01 1.21
CA PHE A 22 3.42 -17.87 1.93
C PHE A 22 4.60 -18.35 1.08
N LYS A 23 4.53 -18.17 -0.25
CA LYS A 23 5.63 -18.52 -1.16
C LYS A 23 6.82 -17.57 -1.05
N TYR A 24 6.63 -16.37 -0.51
CA TYR A 24 7.65 -15.33 -0.42
C TYR A 24 8.52 -15.42 0.85
N SER A 25 9.76 -14.93 0.74
CA SER A 25 10.69 -14.84 1.86
C SER A 25 10.17 -13.94 2.99
N ALA A 26 10.74 -14.07 4.20
CA ALA A 26 10.31 -13.32 5.37
C ALA A 26 10.38 -11.78 5.15
N GLU A 27 11.39 -11.29 4.42
CA GLU A 27 11.57 -9.87 4.12
C GLU A 27 10.47 -9.34 3.19
N ILE A 28 10.11 -10.08 2.14
CA ILE A 28 9.02 -9.69 1.22
C ILE A 28 7.68 -9.76 1.93
N ARG A 29 7.44 -10.81 2.73
CA ARG A 29 6.24 -10.90 3.56
C ARG A 29 6.10 -9.69 4.48
N LYS A 30 7.20 -9.30 5.13
CA LYS A 30 7.29 -8.08 5.95
C LYS A 30 6.90 -6.83 5.19
N LEU A 31 7.40 -6.65 3.98
CA LEU A 31 7.00 -5.54 3.13
C LEU A 31 5.48 -5.55 2.85
N ILE A 32 4.92 -6.70 2.48
CA ILE A 32 3.51 -6.84 2.10
C ILE A 32 2.57 -6.58 3.29
N TYR A 33 2.84 -7.15 4.47
CA TYR A 33 1.96 -6.97 5.63
C TYR A 33 2.13 -5.62 6.32
N THR A 34 3.17 -4.84 5.97
CA THR A 34 3.38 -3.53 6.58
C THR A 34 2.29 -2.56 6.14
N THR A 35 1.32 -2.31 7.03
CA THR A 35 0.18 -1.40 6.77
C THR A 35 0.52 0.07 6.99
N ASN A 36 1.62 0.37 7.69
CA ASN A 36 2.00 1.74 8.08
C ASN A 36 1.99 2.77 6.93
N PRO A 37 2.52 2.48 5.72
CA PRO A 37 2.45 3.43 4.61
C PRO A 37 1.01 3.68 4.11
N ILE A 38 0.18 2.64 4.06
CA ILE A 38 -1.23 2.73 3.64
C ILE A 38 -2.05 3.48 4.69
N GLU A 39 -1.87 3.17 5.97
CA GLU A 39 -2.52 3.86 7.08
C GLU A 39 -2.11 5.34 7.16
N GLY A 40 -0.82 5.62 6.93
CA GLY A 40 -0.26 6.97 6.84
C GLY A 40 -0.89 7.78 5.70
N PHE A 41 -1.01 7.16 4.52
CA PHE A 41 -1.71 7.76 3.38
C PHE A 41 -3.18 8.07 3.73
N HIS A 42 -3.92 7.08 4.24
CA HIS A 42 -5.32 7.26 4.63
C HIS A 42 -5.50 8.34 5.70
N ARG A 43 -4.58 8.43 6.68
CA ARG A 43 -4.58 9.50 7.69
C ARG A 43 -4.38 10.86 7.04
N GLY A 44 -3.46 10.97 6.08
CA GLY A 44 -3.24 12.18 5.27
C GLY A 44 -4.50 12.59 4.53
N VAL A 45 -5.13 11.68 3.78
CA VAL A 45 -6.36 11.94 3.05
C VAL A 45 -7.49 12.40 3.98
N ARG A 46 -7.73 11.67 5.08
CA ARG A 46 -8.76 12.03 6.08
C ARG A 46 -8.54 13.42 6.67
N LYS A 47 -7.28 13.82 6.89
CA LYS A 47 -6.96 15.17 7.39
C LYS A 47 -7.42 16.26 6.43
N TYR A 48 -7.24 16.08 5.12
CA TYR A 48 -7.63 17.05 4.10
C TYR A 48 -9.13 17.07 3.83
N THR A 49 -9.80 15.91 3.94
CA THR A 49 -11.25 15.83 3.71
C THR A 49 -12.08 16.24 4.93
N LYS A 50 -11.61 16.02 6.17
CA LYS A 50 -12.37 16.33 7.40
C LYS A 50 -12.77 17.80 7.54
N ILE A 51 -11.99 18.72 6.99
CA ILE A 51 -12.19 20.18 7.15
C ILE A 51 -13.10 20.75 6.04
N LYS A 52 -13.35 19.99 4.96
CA LYS A 52 -14.18 20.44 3.85
C LYS A 52 -15.58 19.82 3.96
N GLY A 53 -16.59 20.68 4.02
CA GLY A 53 -18.01 20.30 3.96
C GLY A 53 -18.43 19.94 2.53
N ALA A 54 -19.56 20.45 2.06
CA ALA A 54 -20.03 20.18 0.70
C ALA A 54 -19.11 20.79 -0.37
N PHE A 55 -18.90 20.05 -1.46
CA PHE A 55 -18.16 20.52 -2.64
C PHE A 55 -19.11 21.22 -3.61
N THR A 56 -18.68 22.35 -4.16
CA THR A 56 -19.47 23.14 -5.13
C THR A 56 -19.42 22.57 -6.55
N SER A 57 -18.43 21.74 -6.87
CA SER A 57 -18.30 21.05 -8.16
C SER A 57 -17.38 19.83 -8.03
N GLU A 58 -17.55 18.85 -8.93
CA GLU A 58 -16.69 17.66 -8.99
C GLU A 58 -15.22 18.03 -9.27
N ASN A 59 -14.98 19.05 -10.10
CA ASN A 59 -13.64 19.57 -10.35
C ASN A 59 -12.95 20.10 -9.08
N ALA A 60 -13.70 20.68 -8.14
CA ALA A 60 -13.14 21.11 -6.86
C ALA A 60 -12.70 19.91 -6.01
N LEU A 61 -13.44 18.79 -6.06
CA LEU A 61 -13.07 17.54 -5.40
C LEU A 61 -11.78 16.95 -5.98
N PHE A 62 -11.67 16.84 -7.31
CA PHE A 62 -10.47 16.32 -7.96
C PHE A 62 -9.23 17.17 -7.69
N LYS A 63 -9.37 18.51 -7.70
CA LYS A 63 -8.27 19.42 -7.34
C LYS A 63 -7.82 19.23 -5.90
N LEU A 64 -8.75 19.04 -4.97
CA LEU A 64 -8.41 18.78 -3.57
C LEU A 64 -7.68 17.44 -3.41
N ALA A 65 -8.19 16.37 -4.02
CA ALA A 65 -7.57 15.04 -3.98
C ALA A 65 -6.14 15.09 -4.56
N SER A 66 -5.98 15.71 -5.73
CA SER A 66 -4.68 15.87 -6.38
C SER A 66 -3.69 16.65 -5.50
N ARG A 67 -4.15 17.70 -4.81
CA ARG A 67 -3.30 18.48 -3.91
C ARG A 67 -2.96 17.72 -2.62
N ALA A 68 -3.90 16.94 -2.07
CA ALA A 68 -3.64 16.08 -0.93
C ALA A 68 -2.56 15.04 -1.26
N ILE A 69 -2.67 14.37 -2.42
CA ILE A 69 -1.69 13.40 -2.89
C ILE A 69 -0.32 14.07 -3.04
N LYS A 70 -0.20 15.21 -3.75
CA LYS A 70 1.07 15.94 -3.89
C LYS A 70 1.74 16.25 -2.54
N ASN A 71 0.97 16.70 -1.56
CA ASN A 71 1.48 17.00 -0.22
C ASN A 71 1.94 15.74 0.54
N ILE A 72 1.25 14.62 0.38
CA ILE A 72 1.64 13.34 0.99
C ILE A 72 2.92 12.83 0.32
N THR A 73 2.97 12.82 -1.01
CA THR A 73 4.14 12.39 -1.79
C THR A 73 5.38 13.21 -1.47
N ALA A 74 5.25 14.53 -1.27
CA ALA A 74 6.37 15.39 -0.88
C ALA A 74 7.00 15.00 0.47
N LYS A 75 6.25 14.33 1.36
CA LYS A 75 6.75 13.82 2.64
C LYS A 75 7.24 12.38 2.57
N TRP A 76 7.00 11.70 1.46
CA TRP A 76 7.29 10.28 1.29
C TRP A 76 8.68 10.09 0.69
N ASN A 77 9.67 10.65 1.38
CA ASN A 77 11.09 10.64 0.95
C ASN A 77 11.95 9.66 1.76
N GLN A 78 11.35 8.93 2.71
CA GLN A 78 12.10 8.00 3.54
C GLN A 78 12.42 6.71 2.78
N PRO A 79 13.69 6.25 2.82
CA PRO A 79 14.08 5.00 2.18
C PRO A 79 13.44 3.80 2.87
N ILE A 80 13.08 2.79 2.09
CA ILE A 80 12.59 1.52 2.62
C ILE A 80 13.76 0.77 3.25
N GLN A 81 13.59 0.33 4.49
CA GLN A 81 14.60 -0.47 5.18
C GLN A 81 14.83 -1.79 4.44
N ASN A 82 16.09 -2.21 4.33
CA ASN A 82 16.50 -3.45 3.67
C ASN A 82 16.09 -3.56 2.19
N TRP A 83 15.87 -2.44 1.50
CA TRP A 83 15.41 -2.44 0.10
C TRP A 83 16.31 -3.26 -0.83
N ALA A 84 17.64 -3.17 -0.68
CA ALA A 84 18.59 -3.93 -1.50
C ALA A 84 18.40 -5.45 -1.36
N LEU A 85 18.16 -5.94 -0.15
CA LEU A 85 17.93 -7.36 0.12
C LEU A 85 16.59 -7.81 -0.45
N ILE A 86 15.51 -7.05 -0.20
CA ILE A 86 14.18 -7.34 -0.74
C ILE A 86 14.22 -7.40 -2.27
N THR A 87 14.93 -6.46 -2.88
CA THR A 87 15.10 -6.34 -4.32
C THR A 87 15.82 -7.56 -4.92
N SER A 88 16.91 -8.01 -4.30
CA SER A 88 17.60 -9.24 -4.72
C SER A 88 16.71 -10.48 -4.58
N GLN A 89 15.90 -10.56 -3.52
CA GLN A 89 14.96 -11.67 -3.35
C GLN A 89 13.87 -11.63 -4.44
N LEU A 90 13.34 -10.45 -4.76
CA LEU A 90 12.35 -10.28 -5.81
C LEU A 90 12.89 -10.67 -7.19
N ASP A 91 14.16 -10.39 -7.48
CA ASP A 91 14.82 -10.80 -8.71
C ASP A 91 14.87 -12.33 -8.88
N ILE A 92 15.14 -13.06 -7.78
CA ILE A 92 15.13 -14.52 -7.77
C ILE A 92 13.72 -15.07 -8.01
N TYR A 93 12.69 -14.46 -7.41
CA TYR A 93 11.29 -14.90 -7.59
C TYR A 93 10.72 -14.54 -8.96
N PHE A 94 11.18 -13.43 -9.55
CA PHE A 94 10.68 -12.88 -10.81
C PHE A 94 11.85 -12.59 -11.78
N PRO A 95 12.51 -13.63 -12.29
CA PRO A 95 13.65 -13.46 -13.19
C PRO A 95 13.24 -12.66 -14.43
N ASP A 96 14.14 -11.81 -14.91
CA ASP A 96 13.99 -10.96 -16.10
C ASP A 96 12.84 -9.92 -16.03
N ARG A 97 12.20 -9.73 -14.87
CA ARG A 97 11.13 -8.72 -14.69
C ARG A 97 11.65 -7.41 -14.12
N ILE A 98 12.79 -7.44 -13.44
CA ILE A 98 13.38 -6.27 -12.81
C ILE A 98 14.66 -5.93 -13.56
N ASN A 99 14.62 -4.84 -14.33
CA ASN A 99 15.82 -4.33 -14.97
C ASN A 99 16.57 -3.41 -13.99
N PHE A 100 17.52 -4.00 -13.25
CA PHE A 100 18.60 -3.21 -12.68
C PHE A 100 19.49 -2.84 -13.85
N GLY A 101 19.37 -1.62 -14.39
CA GLY A 101 20.09 -1.18 -15.59
C GLY A 101 21.61 -1.34 -15.49
N ARG A 102 22.07 -2.58 -15.67
CA ARG A 102 23.45 -2.99 -15.92
C ARG A 102 23.73 -2.87 -17.40
#